data_AF-X0YEH2-F1
#
_entry.id   AF-X0YEH2-F1
#
_cell.length_a   1.000
_cell.length_b   1.000
_cell.length_c   1.000
_cell.angle_alpha   90.00
_cell.angle_beta   90.00
_cell.angle_gamma   90.00
#
_symmetry.space_group_name_H-M   'P 1'
#
loop_
_entity.id
_entity.type
_entity.pdbx_description
1 polymer ?
#
loop_
_entity_poly.entity_id
_entity_poly.type
_entity_poly.pdbx_seq_one_letter_code
_entity_poly.pdbx_strand_id
1 'polypeptide(L)'
;MDKKTAAIFALLVLVTITGIGWLSSELRPERVRPLPEGIDNWVELFHGYEAYLDQRISYSTVSGTSMEPTFGGNDKVIWVEVDPAELKVGDIIIYDHPTKPGEGPIAHRIIEIMKNGEY
;
A
#
# COMPACT_ATOMS: atom_id res chain seq x y z
N MET A 1 -11.59 -40.65 -42.79
CA MET A 1 -12.53 -39.63 -42.27
C MET A 1 -13.46 -39.24 -43.39
N ASP A 2 -14.77 -39.44 -43.24
CA ASP A 2 -15.73 -39.08 -44.27
C ASP A 2 -15.93 -37.55 -44.31
N LYS A 3 -16.44 -37.04 -45.43
CA LYS A 3 -16.61 -35.59 -45.67
C LYS A 3 -17.48 -34.92 -44.60
N LYS A 4 -18.44 -35.67 -44.03
CA LYS A 4 -19.32 -35.19 -42.96
C LYS A 4 -18.57 -35.05 -41.63
N THR A 5 -17.77 -36.04 -41.25
CA THR A 5 -16.93 -35.94 -40.04
C THR A 5 -15.91 -34.82 -40.16
N ALA A 6 -15.29 -34.62 -41.32
CA ALA A 6 -14.38 -33.50 -41.56
C ALA A 6 -15.06 -32.13 -41.41
N ALA A 7 -16.29 -31.98 -41.90
CA ALA A 7 -17.06 -30.75 -41.78
C ALA A 7 -17.47 -30.46 -40.32
N ILE A 8 -17.85 -31.49 -39.56
CA ILE A 8 -18.19 -31.37 -38.14
C ILE A 8 -16.97 -30.93 -37.33
N PHE A 9 -15.80 -31.51 -37.59
CA PHE A 9 -14.55 -31.10 -36.94
C PHE A 9 -14.17 -29.65 -37.28
N ALA A 10 -14.28 -29.25 -38.55
CA ALA A 10 -13.99 -27.87 -38.95
C ALA A 10 -14.93 -26.86 -38.25
N LEU A 11 -16.21 -27.20 -38.10
CA LEU A 11 -17.19 -26.34 -37.46
C LEU A 11 -16.97 -26.25 -35.94
N LEU A 12 -16.60 -27.36 -35.30
CA LEU A 12 -16.20 -27.37 -33.89
C LEU A 12 -14.97 -26.49 -33.63
N VAL A 13 -13.95 -26.58 -34.48
CA VAL A 13 -12.75 -25.73 -34.39
C VAL A 13 -13.10 -24.25 -34.56
N LEU A 14 -14.02 -23.93 -35.47
CA LEU A 14 -14.45 -22.54 -35.66
C LEU A 14 -15.19 -22.00 -34.43
N VAL A 15 -16.06 -22.82 -33.83
CA VAL A 15 -16.81 -22.47 -32.62
C VAL A 15 -15.89 -22.32 -31.41
N THR A 16 -14.86 -23.16 -31.27
CA THR A 16 -13.89 -23.02 -30.17
C THR A 16 -13.02 -21.77 -30.34
N ILE A 17 -12.54 -21.47 -31.56
CA ILE A 17 -11.74 -20.25 -31.81
C ILE A 17 -12.57 -18.99 -31.53
N THR A 18 -13.82 -18.95 -32.00
CA THR A 18 -14.72 -17.80 -31.78
C THR A 18 -15.15 -17.67 -30.32
N GLY A 19 -15.42 -18.78 -29.64
CA GLY A 19 -15.75 -18.81 -28.21
C GLY A 19 -14.58 -18.39 -27.32
N ILE A 20 -13.36 -18.83 -27.63
CA ILE A 20 -12.14 -18.39 -26.93
C ILE A 20 -11.94 -16.89 -27.14
N GLY A 21 -12.11 -16.39 -28.37
CA GLY A 21 -11.98 -14.96 -28.67
C GLY A 21 -12.97 -14.09 -27.89
N TRP A 22 -14.23 -14.53 -27.78
CA TRP A 22 -15.28 -13.82 -27.02
C TRP A 22 -14.97 -13.83 -25.52
N LEU A 23 -14.66 -15.00 -24.95
CA LEU A 23 -14.32 -15.13 -23.52
C LEU A 23 -13.08 -14.30 -23.17
N SER A 24 -12.10 -14.23 -24.07
CA SER A 24 -10.90 -13.40 -23.92
C SER A 24 -11.21 -11.89 -23.93
N SER A 25 -12.25 -11.46 -24.66
CA SER A 25 -12.66 -10.05 -24.67
C SER A 25 -13.41 -9.63 -23.41
N GLU A 26 -14.20 -10.55 -22.83
CA GLU A 26 -14.93 -10.34 -21.57
C GLU A 26 -13.97 -10.28 -20.35
N LEU A 27 -12.84 -10.97 -20.44
CA LEU A 27 -11.78 -11.00 -19.43
C LEU A 27 -10.79 -9.83 -19.53
N ARG A 28 -10.99 -8.86 -20.43
CA ARG A 28 -10.16 -7.66 -20.43
C ARG A 28 -10.44 -6.91 -19.13
N PRO A 29 -9.45 -6.75 -18.22
CA PRO A 29 -9.66 -5.96 -17.03
C PRO A 29 -10.13 -4.57 -17.44
N GLU A 30 -11.20 -4.13 -16.77
CA GLU A 30 -11.77 -2.80 -16.89
C GLU A 30 -10.66 -1.75 -16.99
N ARG A 31 -10.83 -0.77 -17.89
CA ARG A 31 -9.91 0.37 -17.98
C ARG A 31 -9.74 0.96 -16.58
N VAL A 32 -8.59 0.73 -15.97
CA VAL A 32 -8.20 1.37 -14.72
C VAL A 32 -8.29 2.86 -14.99
N ARG A 33 -9.32 3.52 -14.44
CA ARG A 33 -9.36 4.98 -14.47
C ARG A 33 -8.08 5.43 -13.77
N PRO A 34 -7.31 6.36 -14.36
CA PRO A 34 -6.15 6.89 -13.65
C PRO A 34 -6.62 7.43 -12.31
N LEU A 35 -5.86 7.14 -11.26
CA LEU A 35 -6.15 7.67 -9.93
C LEU A 35 -6.16 9.20 -9.99
N PRO A 36 -6.96 9.87 -9.15
CA PRO A 36 -6.88 11.31 -8.99
C PRO A 36 -5.44 11.74 -8.72
N GLU A 37 -5.05 12.93 -9.22
CA GLU A 37 -3.73 13.49 -8.91
C GLU A 37 -3.52 13.58 -7.40
N GLY A 38 -2.33 13.18 -6.96
CA GLY A 38 -1.94 13.17 -5.55
C GLY A 38 -2.41 11.95 -4.74
N ILE A 39 -2.93 10.91 -5.40
CA ILE A 39 -3.26 9.63 -4.76
C ILE A 39 -2.35 8.51 -5.30
N ASP A 40 -1.70 7.80 -4.39
CA ASP A 40 -0.89 6.63 -4.68
C ASP A 40 -1.65 5.32 -4.41
N ASN A 41 -1.32 4.28 -5.19
CA ASN A 41 -1.84 2.92 -5.00
C ASN A 41 -0.85 2.09 -4.18
N TRP A 42 -1.19 1.78 -2.94
CA TRP A 42 -0.37 1.00 -2.01
C TRP A 42 -0.91 -0.43 -1.78
N VAL A 43 -1.77 -0.94 -2.66
CA VAL A 43 -2.38 -2.27 -2.52
C VAL A 43 -1.33 -3.38 -2.33
N GLU A 44 -0.23 -3.34 -3.09
CA GLU A 44 0.85 -4.32 -2.95
C GLU A 44 1.57 -4.23 -1.60
N LEU A 45 1.81 -3.01 -1.12
CA LEU A 45 2.44 -2.76 0.18
C LEU A 45 1.58 -3.32 1.33
N PHE A 46 0.26 -3.23 1.19
CA PHE A 46 -0.72 -3.78 2.13
C PHE A 46 -1.24 -5.15 1.68
N HIS A 47 -0.42 -5.97 1.02
CA HIS A 47 -0.70 -7.39 0.76
C HIS A 47 -2.07 -7.68 0.10
N GLY A 48 -2.54 -6.79 -0.78
CA GLY A 48 -3.79 -6.94 -1.52
C GLY A 48 -4.99 -6.22 -0.92
N TYR A 49 -4.86 -5.55 0.23
CA TYR A 49 -5.93 -4.69 0.76
C TYR A 49 -6.01 -3.38 -0.03
N GLU A 50 -7.23 -2.91 -0.30
CA GLU A 50 -7.47 -1.62 -0.97
C GLU A 50 -6.89 -0.46 -0.15
N ALA A 51 -5.78 0.12 -0.63
CA ALA A 51 -5.05 1.18 0.04
C ALA A 51 -4.68 2.28 -0.97
N TYR A 52 -5.57 3.26 -1.14
CA TYR A 52 -5.35 4.43 -1.98
C TYR A 52 -5.15 5.65 -1.08
N LEU A 53 -3.92 6.15 -1.03
CA LEU A 53 -3.50 7.11 -0.01
C LEU A 53 -2.94 8.39 -0.62
N ASP A 54 -3.07 9.50 0.09
CA ASP A 54 -2.51 10.79 -0.32
C ASP A 54 -0.98 10.70 -0.40
N GLN A 55 -0.39 11.23 -1.47
CA GLN A 55 1.06 11.19 -1.72
C GLN A 55 1.93 11.85 -0.63
N ARG A 56 1.32 12.66 0.25
CA ARG A 56 2.00 13.28 1.40
C ARG A 56 2.13 12.31 2.58
N ILE A 57 1.41 11.20 2.54
CA ILE A 57 1.50 10.14 3.53
C ILE A 57 2.76 9.34 3.24
N SER A 58 3.53 9.08 4.29
CA SER A 58 4.68 8.20 4.26
C SER A 58 4.42 6.93 5.08
N TYR A 59 5.25 5.92 4.87
CA TYR A 59 5.20 4.71 5.68
C TYR A 59 6.59 4.25 6.10
N SER A 60 6.64 3.55 7.22
CA SER A 60 7.84 2.89 7.75
C SER A 60 7.50 1.48 8.21
N THR A 61 8.48 0.59 8.21
CA THR A 61 8.35 -0.73 8.84
C THR A 61 9.04 -0.70 10.20
N VAL A 62 8.32 -1.09 11.24
CA VAL A 62 8.83 -1.09 12.61
C VAL A 62 9.91 -2.16 12.76
N SER A 63 11.01 -1.77 13.39
CA SER A 63 12.07 -2.66 13.83
C SER A 63 12.34 -2.42 15.32
N GLY A 64 12.66 -3.49 16.05
CA GLY A 64 12.83 -3.45 17.50
C GLY A 64 11.53 -3.65 18.28
N THR A 65 11.62 -3.51 19.60
CA THR A 65 10.55 -3.86 20.56
C THR A 65 10.23 -2.74 21.56
N SER A 66 10.86 -1.57 21.47
CA SER A 66 10.71 -0.48 22.44
C SER A 66 9.29 0.10 22.52
N MET A 67 8.51 -0.06 21.44
CA MET A 67 7.14 0.42 21.34
C MET A 67 6.11 -0.69 21.58
N GLU A 68 6.51 -1.91 21.96
CA GLU A 68 5.55 -2.96 22.32
C GLU A 68 4.76 -2.59 23.59
N PRO A 69 3.46 -2.93 23.68
CA PRO A 69 2.66 -3.66 22.69
C PRO A 69 1.98 -2.75 21.65
N THR A 70 2.31 -1.46 21.61
CA THR A 70 1.68 -0.51 20.67
C THR A 70 2.08 -0.80 19.23
N PHE A 71 3.38 -1.02 18.99
CA PHE A 71 3.91 -1.48 17.71
C PHE A 71 4.74 -2.75 17.92
N GLY A 72 4.44 -3.77 17.14
CA GLY A 72 5.23 -4.99 17.02
C GLY A 72 6.25 -4.92 15.88
N GLY A 73 7.23 -5.82 15.92
CA GLY A 73 8.16 -5.97 14.81
C GLY A 73 7.46 -6.30 13.49
N ASN A 74 7.88 -5.63 12.41
CA ASN A 74 7.32 -5.71 11.05
C ASN A 74 5.99 -4.98 10.81
N ASP A 75 5.41 -4.34 11.83
CA ASP A 75 4.23 -3.50 11.63
C ASP A 75 4.52 -2.39 10.62
N LYS A 76 3.52 -2.07 9.78
CA LYS A 76 3.55 -0.94 8.86
C LYS A 76 2.93 0.26 9.55
N VAL A 77 3.73 1.28 9.79
CA VAL A 77 3.27 2.53 10.40
C VAL A 77 3.16 3.58 9.32
N ILE A 78 1.98 4.17 9.23
CA ILE A 78 1.67 5.27 8.33
C ILE A 78 1.84 6.58 9.11
N TRP A 79 2.50 7.57 8.52
CA TRP A 79 2.77 8.84 9.16
C TRP A 79 2.75 10.00 8.17
N VAL A 80 2.60 11.21 8.70
CA VAL A 80 2.61 12.47 7.96
C VAL A 80 3.53 13.45 8.68
N GLU A 81 4.13 14.35 7.91
CA GLU A 81 4.85 15.49 8.48
C GLU A 81 3.85 16.51 9.04
N VAL A 82 4.13 17.02 10.24
CA VAL A 82 3.26 17.97 10.96
C VAL A 82 4.09 19.12 11.52
N ASP A 83 3.45 20.27 11.74
CA ASP A 83 4.07 21.38 12.45
C ASP A 83 4.32 20.95 13.92
N PRO A 84 5.56 21.08 14.44
CA PRO A 84 5.86 20.78 15.84
C PRO A 84 4.95 21.51 16.85
N ALA A 85 4.38 22.66 16.50
CA ALA A 85 3.43 23.40 17.33
C ALA A 85 2.08 22.68 17.53
N GLU A 86 1.75 21.71 16.67
CA GLU A 86 0.50 20.94 16.74
C GLU A 86 0.63 19.67 17.59
N LEU A 87 1.86 19.28 17.96
CA LEU A 87 2.15 18.09 18.74
C LEU A 87 1.54 18.15 20.13
N LYS A 88 1.07 16.99 20.61
CA LYS A 88 0.43 16.83 21.92
C LYS A 88 1.03 15.67 22.69
N VAL A 89 0.93 15.75 24.02
CA VAL A 89 1.22 14.62 24.90
C VAL A 89 0.33 13.45 24.51
N GLY A 90 0.94 12.29 24.30
CA GLY A 90 0.29 11.07 23.83
C GLY A 90 0.53 10.79 22.35
N ASP A 91 0.93 11.76 21.54
CA ASP A 91 1.23 11.51 20.12
C ASP A 91 2.45 10.60 19.99
N ILE A 92 2.47 9.78 18.95
CA ILE A 92 3.66 9.00 18.56
C ILE A 92 4.32 9.75 17.41
N ILE A 93 5.56 10.17 17.62
CA ILE A 93 6.35 10.88 16.61
C ILE A 93 7.44 9.98 16.06
N ILE A 94 7.77 10.20 14.80
CA ILE A 94 8.91 9.60 14.12
C ILE A 94 9.92 10.71 13.87
N TYR A 95 11.15 10.53 14.30
CA TYR A 95 12.19 11.56 14.23
C TYR A 95 13.58 10.94 14.07
N ASP A 96 14.51 11.72 13.53
CA ASP A 96 15.90 11.30 13.38
C ASP A 96 16.61 11.21 14.73
N HIS A 97 17.50 10.23 14.88
CA HIS A 97 18.20 10.01 16.13
C HIS A 97 19.09 11.22 16.48
N PRO A 98 18.83 11.94 17.59
CA PRO A 98 19.47 13.24 17.85
C PRO A 98 20.98 13.15 18.10
N THR A 99 21.45 12.00 18.60
CA THR A 99 22.86 11.77 18.92
C THR A 99 23.58 10.81 17.98
N LYS A 100 22.88 10.25 16.97
CA LYS A 100 23.45 9.26 16.06
C LYS A 100 23.02 9.52 14.61
N PRO A 101 23.65 10.52 13.96
CA PRO A 101 23.33 10.87 12.58
C PRO A 101 23.53 9.67 11.65
N GLY A 102 22.56 9.44 10.75
CA GLY A 102 22.60 8.35 9.77
C GLY A 102 22.06 7.00 10.28
N GLU A 103 21.70 6.87 11.56
CA GLU A 103 20.78 5.80 11.97
C GLU A 103 19.37 6.11 11.42
N GLY A 104 18.60 5.06 11.15
CA GLY A 104 17.22 5.19 10.70
C GLY A 104 16.35 5.93 11.73
N PRO A 105 15.20 6.49 11.29
CA PRO A 105 14.33 7.24 12.18
C PRO A 105 13.75 6.34 13.27
N ILE A 106 13.52 6.92 14.44
CA ILE A 106 12.99 6.24 15.63
C ILE A 106 11.60 6.75 15.96
N ALA A 107 10.75 5.86 16.48
CA ALA A 107 9.39 6.18 16.89
C ALA A 107 9.28 6.16 18.42
N HIS A 108 8.75 7.23 19.02
CA HIS A 108 8.45 7.29 20.45
C HIS A 108 7.17 8.07 20.74
N ARG A 109 6.55 7.78 21.88
CA ARG A 109 5.40 8.53 22.38
C ARG A 109 5.85 9.76 23.15
N ILE A 110 5.28 10.92 22.84
CA ILE A 110 5.44 12.14 23.62
C ILE A 110 4.78 11.94 24.98
N ILE A 111 5.55 12.00 26.05
CA ILE A 111 5.04 11.94 27.42
C ILE A 111 4.90 13.31 28.07
N GLU A 112 5.63 14.30 27.55
CA GLU A 112 5.70 15.65 28.09
C GLU A 112 6.13 16.62 26.98
N ILE A 113 5.60 17.85 27.02
CA ILE A 113 6.00 18.95 26.14
C ILE A 113 6.41 20.14 27.00
N MET A 114 7.69 20.48 26.95
CA MET A 114 8.24 21.60 27.69
C MET A 114 7.93 22.90 26.96
N LYS A 115 7.11 23.77 27.57
CA LYS A 115 6.94 25.14 27.10
C LYS A 115 7.91 26.03 27.89
N ASN A 116 8.87 26.63 27.19
CA ASN A 116 9.78 27.66 27.74
C ASN A 116 10.74 27.22 28.88
N GLY A 117 11.33 26.02 28.81
CA GLY A 117 12.53 25.70 29.59
C GLY A 117 12.38 25.70 31.12
N GLU A 118 11.16 25.54 31.65
CA GLU A 118 10.93 25.37 33.08
C GLU A 118 11.07 23.89 33.45
N TYR A 119 12.01 23.60 34.35
CA TYR A 119 12.36 22.25 34.86
C TYR A 119 11.66 21.94 36.19
#